data_AF-A0A922EZ22-F1
#
_entry.id   AF-A0A922EZ22-F1
#
_cell.length_a   1.000
_cell.length_b   1.000
_cell.length_c   1.000
_cell.angle_alpha   90.00
_cell.angle_beta   90.00
_cell.angle_gamma   90.00
#
_symmetry.space_group_name_H-M   'P 1'
#
loop_
_entity.id
_entity.type
_entity.pdbx_description
1 polymer ?
#
loop_
_entity_poly.entity_id
_entity_poly.type
_entity_poly.pdbx_seq_one_letter_code
_entity_poly.pdbx_strand_id
1 'polypeptide(L)' 'MLQHYQQTSHCLALGYSDLSIWCFSCEAFLAAQMIQQLRPVHEIAYILKFGEAPPFRTV' A
#
# COMPACT_ATOMS: atom_id res chain seq x y z
N MET A 1 -0.93 -5.34 -12.75
CA MET A 1 -0.40 -5.97 -11.52
C MET A 1 -0.76 -7.46 -11.38
N LEU A 2 -1.94 -7.93 -11.80
CA LEU A 2 -2.26 -9.37 -11.74
C LEU A 2 -1.28 -10.25 -12.54
N GLN A 3 -1.03 -9.91 -13.82
CA GLN A 3 -0.06 -10.64 -14.64
C GLN A 3 1.36 -10.62 -14.04
N HIS A 4 1.79 -9.47 -13.50
CA HIS A 4 3.08 -9.32 -12.82
C HIS A 4 3.21 -10.27 -11.62
N TYR A 5 2.17 -10.36 -10.80
CA TYR A 5 2.12 -11.32 -9.69
C TYR A 5 2.28 -12.76 -10.18
N GLN A 6 1.55 -13.17 -11.22
CA GLN A 6 1.62 -14.52 -11.78
C GLN A 6 3.02 -14.89 -12.31
N GLN A 7 3.80 -13.90 -12.76
CA GLN A 7 5.14 -14.12 -13.33
C GLN A 7 6.27 -14.01 -12.31
N THR A 8 6.08 -13.26 -11.23
CA THR A 8 7.18 -12.90 -10.30
C THR A 8 6.92 -13.26 -8.84
N SER A 9 5.71 -13.68 -8.50
CA SER A 9 5.24 -13.91 -7.13
C SER A 9 5.24 -12.67 -6.22
N HIS A 10 5.43 -11.46 -6.77
CA HIS A 10 5.23 -10.22 -6.01
C HIS A 10 3.74 -9.99 -5.75
N CYS A 11 3.28 -10.29 -4.55
CA CYS A 11 1.86 -10.32 -4.21
C CYS A 11 1.29 -8.97 -3.74
N LEU A 12 2.12 -7.99 -3.38
CA LEU A 12 1.67 -6.68 -2.89
C LEU A 12 1.70 -5.63 -3.98
N ALA A 13 0.62 -4.86 -4.11
CA ALA A 13 0.52 -3.73 -5.01
C ALA A 13 -0.09 -2.51 -4.31
N LEU A 14 0.50 -1.33 -4.53
CA LEU A 14 -0.03 -0.05 -4.09
C LEU A 14 -0.85 0.58 -5.23
N GLY A 15 -2.11 0.91 -4.97
CA GLY A 15 -2.97 1.63 -5.90
C GLY A 15 -2.72 3.13 -5.84
N TYR A 16 -2.30 3.77 -6.94
CA TYR A 16 -2.02 5.21 -6.92
C TYR A 16 -3.29 6.09 -6.87
N SER A 17 -4.45 5.55 -7.24
CA SER A 17 -5.73 6.28 -7.22
C SER A 17 -6.25 6.57 -5.80
N ASP A 18 -6.06 5.66 -4.85
CA ASP A 18 -6.58 5.75 -3.49
C ASP A 18 -5.56 5.39 -2.38
N LEU A 19 -4.33 5.06 -2.76
CA LEU A 19 -3.25 4.61 -1.88
C LEU A 19 -3.56 3.31 -1.11
N SER A 20 -4.56 2.54 -1.55
CA SER A 20 -4.86 1.22 -1.01
C SER A 20 -3.76 0.22 -1.35
N ILE A 21 -3.51 -0.73 -0.44
CA ILE A 21 -2.58 -1.84 -0.69
C ILE A 21 -3.39 -3.12 -0.90
N TRP A 22 -3.25 -3.72 -2.07
CA TRP A 22 -3.87 -5.00 -2.41
C TRP A 22 -2.84 -6.13 -2.28
N CYS A 23 -3.25 -7.23 -1.64
CA CYS A 23 -2.48 -8.48 -1.62
C CYS A 23 -3.15 -9.53 -2.51
N PHE A 24 -2.50 -9.91 -3.62
CA PHE A 24 -2.99 -10.96 -4.52
C PHE A 24 -2.99 -12.35 -3.89
N SER A 25 -2.10 -12.63 -2.93
CA SER A 25 -2.05 -13.95 -2.28
C SER A 25 -3.11 -14.12 -1.18
N CYS A 26 -3.54 -13.03 -0.56
CA CYS A 26 -4.58 -13.05 0.49
C CYS A 26 -5.97 -12.70 -0.07
N GLU A 27 -6.03 -12.23 -1.32
CA GLU A 27 -7.24 -11.72 -1.97
C GLU A 27 -7.95 -10.64 -1.14
N ALA A 28 -7.16 -9.76 -0.51
CA ALA A 28 -7.66 -8.76 0.42
C ALA A 28 -6.85 -7.45 0.40
N PHE A 29 -7.50 -6.38 0.82
CA PHE A 29 -6.83 -5.11 1.13
C PHE A 29 -6.14 -5.17 2.48
N LEU A 30 -4.93 -4.64 2.54
CA LEU A 30 -4.15 -4.57 3.77
C LEU A 30 -4.20 -3.17 4.37
N ALA A 31 -4.35 -3.11 5.69
CA ALA A 31 -4.27 -1.86 6.44
C ALA A 31 -2.81 -1.41 6.57
N ALA A 32 -2.33 -0.65 5.58
CA ALA A 32 -0.94 -0.19 5.49
C ALA A 32 -0.43 0.51 6.77
N GLN A 33 -1.31 1.25 7.44
CA GLN A 33 -0.98 1.99 8.66
C GLN A 33 -0.81 1.08 9.90
N MET A 34 -1.44 -0.10 9.90
CA MET A 34 -1.34 -1.07 11.01
C MET A 34 -0.16 -2.02 10.83
N ILE A 35 0.31 -2.20 9.60
CA ILE A 35 1.42 -3.10 9.28
C ILE A 35 2.72 -2.29 9.23
N GLN A 36 3.58 -2.51 10.23
CA GLN A 36 4.82 -1.75 10.44
C GLN A 36 5.68 -1.61 9.17
N GLN A 37 5.77 -2.67 8.38
CA GLN A 37 6.59 -2.71 7.16
C GLN A 37 5.97 -1.93 5.99
N LEU A 38 4.65 -1.71 6.00
CA LEU A 38 3.94 -1.00 4.92
C LEU A 38 3.77 0.50 5.21
N ARG A 39 3.89 0.91 6.48
CA ARG A 39 3.83 2.32 6.89
C ARG A 39 4.74 3.24 6.06
N PRO A 40 6.06 2.99 5.92
CA PRO A 40 6.92 3.92 5.18
C PRO A 40 6.53 4.02 3.70
N VAL A 41 6.07 2.92 3.10
CA VAL A 41 5.63 2.92 1.69
C VAL A 41 4.38 3.78 1.51
N HIS A 42 3.39 3.64 2.41
CA HIS A 42 2.19 4.45 2.38
C HIS A 42 2.46 5.93 2.69
N GLU A 43 3.31 6.22 3.68
CA GLU A 43 3.70 7.60 4.04
C GLU A 43 4.37 8.32 2.86
N ILE A 44 5.36 7.69 2.22
CA ILE A 44 6.03 8.26 1.05
C ILE A 44 5.03 8.48 -0.09
N ALA A 45 4.17 7.50 -0.37
CA ALA A 45 3.18 7.63 -1.42
C ALA A 45 2.17 8.75 -1.15
N TYR A 46 1.77 8.94 0.12
CA TYR A 46 0.88 10.02 0.53
C TYR A 46 1.54 11.38 0.33
N ILE A 47 2.80 11.55 0.76
CA ILE A 47 3.57 12.79 0.58
C ILE A 47 3.73 13.09 -0.92
N LEU A 48 4.09 12.10 -1.73
CA LEU A 48 4.27 12.29 -3.17
C LEU A 48 2.97 12.69 -3.88
N LYS A 49 1.83 12.18 -3.40
CA LYS A 49 0.53 12.45 -4.01
C LYS A 49 -0.10 13.77 -3.57
N PHE A 50 0.01 14.10 -2.28
CA PHE A 50 -0.70 15.22 -1.67
C PHE A 50 0.19 16.40 -1.25
N GLY A 51 1.51 16.19 -1.20
CA GLY A 51 2.48 17.23 -0.80
C GLY A 51 2.58 17.46 0.71
N GLU A 52 1.94 16.63 1.53
CA GLU A 52 1.94 16.73 2.99
C GLU A 52 2.05 15.35 3.66
N ALA A 53 2.35 15.30 4.95
CA ALA A 53 2.39 14.03 5.70
C ALA A 53 0.96 13.49 5.92
N PRO A 54 0.75 12.16 5.91
CA PRO A 54 -0.55 11.59 6.23
C PRO A 54 -0.97 11.95 7.66
N PRO A 55 -2.28 12.13 7.92
CA PRO A 55 -2.76 12.39 9.26
C PRO A 55 -2.38 11.22 10.19
N PHE A 56 -1.78 11.54 11.34
CA PHE A 56 -1.47 10.55 12.37
C PHE A 56 -2.78 9.89 12.83
N ARG A 57 -2.90 8.57 12.62
CA ARG A 57 -3.93 7.78 13.30
C ARG A 57 -3.38 7.38 14.66
N THR A 58 -3.86 8.06 15.71
CA THR A 58 -3.82 7.51 17.07
C THR A 58 -4.64 6.24 17.10
N VAL A 59 -3.99 5.12 17.40
CA VAL A 59 -4.62 3.82 17.67
C VAL A 59 -5.47 3.91 18.93
#